data_AF-A0A381VAK8-F1
#
_entry.id   AF-A0A381VAK8-F1
#
_cell.length_a   1.000
_cell.length_b   1.000
_cell.length_c   1.000
_cell.angle_alpha   90.00
_cell.angle_beta   90.00
_cell.angle_gamma   90.00
#
_symmetry.space_group_name_H-M   'P 1'
#
loop_
_entity.id
_entity.type
_entity.pdbx_description
1 polymer ?
#
loop_
_entity_poly.entity_id
_entity_poly.type
_entity_poly.pdbx_seq_one_letter_code
_entity_poly.pdbx_strand_id
1 'polypeptide(L)'
;MHLDKKKFFDKFQNNELLNLYTEKEILIISSLIEKEANNIDDKKLIASVIFNRLKNNMRLQIDATVIFSLTEGKFKLNRKLTLTDLKIQHPFNTYYIYGLPPDLISYVGPETVKIVLENPKSDFLFYFYNILEKKHIFSKNFKEHKIKLNEYRKKI
;
A
#
# COMPACT_ATOMS: atom_id res chain seq x y z
N MET A 1 9.01 -9.72 -20.56
CA MET A 1 9.30 -8.40 -21.17
C MET A 1 10.03 -7.57 -20.11
N HIS A 2 11.36 -7.50 -20.19
CA HIS A 2 12.13 -6.60 -19.32
C HIS A 2 11.80 -5.17 -19.76
N LEU A 3 10.95 -4.47 -19.00
CA LEU A 3 10.86 -3.03 -19.13
C LEU A 3 12.24 -2.48 -18.76
N ASP A 4 12.87 -1.78 -19.71
CA ASP A 4 14.02 -0.94 -19.41
C ASP A 4 13.52 0.19 -18.50
N LYS A 5 13.73 0.01 -17.19
CA LYS A 5 13.19 0.89 -16.14
C LYS A 5 13.54 2.35 -16.40
N LYS A 6 14.76 2.59 -16.91
CA LYS A 6 15.26 3.91 -17.24
C LYS A 6 14.42 4.54 -18.35
N LYS A 7 14.23 3.84 -19.47
CA LYS A 7 13.35 4.29 -20.57
C LYS A 7 11.90 4.50 -20.17
N PHE A 8 11.43 3.80 -19.13
CA PHE A 8 10.07 4.01 -18.61
C PHE A 8 9.95 5.34 -17.89
N PHE A 9 10.81 5.60 -16.90
CA PHE A 9 10.79 6.84 -16.13
C PHE A 9 11.21 8.07 -16.95
N ASP A 10 12.00 7.88 -18.02
CA ASP A 10 12.33 8.94 -18.98
C ASP A 10 11.07 9.64 -19.55
N LYS A 11 9.96 8.90 -19.69
CA LYS A 11 8.68 9.46 -20.16
C LYS A 11 7.96 10.32 -19.13
N PHE A 12 8.39 10.28 -17.88
CA PHE A 12 7.75 10.92 -16.74
C PHE A 12 8.70 11.88 -16.00
N GLN A 13 9.87 12.23 -16.56
CA GLN A 13 10.89 13.04 -15.87
C GLN A 13 10.38 14.37 -15.27
N ASN A 14 9.32 14.95 -15.87
CA ASN A 14 8.71 16.20 -15.39
C ASN A 14 7.58 15.98 -14.38
N ASN A 15 7.37 14.75 -13.90
CA ASN A 15 6.31 14.44 -12.95
C ASN A 15 6.65 14.97 -11.55
N GLU A 16 5.71 15.67 -10.93
CA GLU A 16 5.90 16.29 -9.61
C GLU A 16 6.29 15.31 -8.50
N LEU A 17 5.85 14.04 -8.59
CA LEU A 17 6.19 13.03 -7.58
C LEU A 17 7.66 12.64 -7.65
N LEU A 18 8.32 12.76 -8.81
CA LEU A 18 9.75 12.47 -8.93
C LEU A 18 10.63 13.54 -8.30
N ASN A 19 10.07 14.71 -7.95
CA ASN A 19 10.74 15.72 -7.12
C ASN A 19 10.67 15.39 -5.63
N LEU A 20 9.73 14.52 -5.23
CA LEU A 20 9.46 14.15 -3.84
C LEU A 20 9.97 12.75 -3.49
N TYR A 21 9.99 11.86 -4.46
CA TYR A 21 10.34 10.46 -4.31
C TYR A 21 11.29 10.04 -5.44
N THR A 22 12.29 9.26 -5.09
CA THR A 22 13.15 8.58 -6.07
C THR A 22 12.35 7.56 -6.89
N GLU A 23 12.85 7.20 -8.08
CA GLU A 23 12.27 6.10 -8.88
C GLU A 23 12.15 4.80 -8.06
N LYS A 24 13.13 4.53 -7.18
CA LYS A 24 13.09 3.38 -6.27
C LYS A 24 11.90 3.47 -5.31
N GLU A 25 11.67 4.62 -4.69
CA GLU A 25 10.55 4.82 -3.77
C GLU A 25 9.19 4.72 -4.49
N ILE A 26 9.08 5.23 -5.71
CA ILE A 26 7.89 5.03 -6.55
C ILE A 26 7.63 3.54 -6.80
N LEU A 27 8.68 2.77 -7.07
CA LEU A 27 8.57 1.32 -7.23
C LEU A 27 8.20 0.61 -5.93
N ILE A 28 8.75 1.03 -4.79
CA ILE A 28 8.36 0.51 -3.47
C ILE A 28 6.87 0.76 -3.23
N ILE A 29 6.40 2.00 -3.38
CA ILE A 29 4.97 2.37 -3.25
C ILE A 29 4.11 1.53 -4.18
N SER A 30 4.52 1.38 -5.44
CA SER A 30 3.81 0.55 -6.41
C SER A 30 3.73 -0.91 -5.97
N SER A 31 4.79 -1.46 -5.36
CA SER A 31 4.81 -2.85 -4.87
C SER A 31 3.86 -3.08 -3.68
N LEU A 32 3.61 -2.04 -2.87
CA LEU A 32 2.63 -2.07 -1.80
C LEU A 32 1.21 -2.10 -2.38
N ILE A 33 0.95 -1.22 -3.36
CA ILE A 33 -0.36 -1.12 -4.02
C ILE A 33 -0.74 -2.42 -4.74
N GLU A 34 0.20 -3.08 -5.42
CA GLU A 34 -0.05 -4.37 -6.08
C GLU A 34 -0.50 -5.47 -5.11
N LYS A 35 -0.12 -5.37 -3.83
CA LYS A 35 -0.48 -6.37 -2.82
C LYS A 35 -1.80 -6.09 -2.12
N GLU A 36 -2.29 -4.85 -2.18
CA GLU A 36 -3.50 -4.41 -1.48
C GLU A 36 -4.71 -4.25 -2.42
N ALA A 37 -4.50 -3.82 -3.66
CA ALA A 37 -5.59 -3.44 -4.55
C ALA A 37 -6.07 -4.60 -5.45
N ASN A 38 -7.39 -4.71 -5.65
CA ASN A 38 -7.98 -5.71 -6.53
C ASN A 38 -8.26 -5.20 -7.96
N ASN A 39 -8.42 -3.88 -8.12
CA ASN A 39 -8.77 -3.24 -9.39
C ASN A 39 -8.15 -1.83 -9.50
N ILE A 40 -8.36 -1.15 -10.64
CA ILE A 40 -7.76 0.16 -10.92
C ILE A 40 -8.24 1.24 -9.94
N ASP A 41 -9.53 1.26 -9.59
CA ASP A 41 -10.09 2.27 -8.68
C ASP A 41 -9.54 2.09 -7.26
N ASP A 42 -9.42 0.84 -6.80
CA ASP A 42 -8.75 0.49 -5.55
C ASP A 42 -7.29 0.97 -5.57
N LYS A 43 -6.55 0.75 -6.68
CA LYS A 43 -5.16 1.20 -6.82
C LYS A 43 -5.06 2.72 -6.64
N LYS A 44 -5.94 3.50 -7.25
CA LYS A 44 -5.96 4.96 -7.13
C LYS A 44 -6.23 5.41 -5.69
N LEU A 45 -7.26 4.85 -5.05
CA LEU A 45 -7.62 5.23 -3.69
C LEU A 45 -6.57 4.79 -2.66
N ILE A 46 -6.04 3.57 -2.77
CA ILE A 46 -4.98 3.07 -1.89
C ILE A 46 -3.69 3.87 -2.07
N ALA A 47 -3.31 4.22 -3.29
CA ALA A 47 -2.19 5.13 -3.55
C ALA A 47 -2.37 6.46 -2.82
N SER A 48 -3.56 7.07 -2.90
CA SER A 48 -3.86 8.31 -2.19
C SER A 48 -3.72 8.17 -0.66
N VAL A 49 -4.15 7.04 -0.08
CA VAL A 49 -4.01 6.76 1.36
C VAL A 49 -2.54 6.64 1.75
N ILE A 50 -1.73 5.94 0.95
CA ILE A 50 -0.28 5.79 1.22
C ILE A 50 0.38 7.17 1.22
N PHE A 51 0.14 8.00 0.21
CA PHE A 51 0.70 9.35 0.15
C PHE A 51 0.25 10.23 1.33
N ASN A 52 -1.03 10.19 1.68
CA ASN A 52 -1.56 10.95 2.83
C ASN A 52 -0.89 10.52 4.14
N ARG A 53 -0.70 9.21 4.34
CA ARG A 53 -0.03 8.69 5.54
C ARG A 53 1.45 9.08 5.59
N LEU A 54 2.18 8.96 4.47
CA LEU A 54 3.58 9.39 4.38
C LEU A 54 3.72 10.88 4.71
N LYS A 55 2.88 11.72 4.10
CA LYS A 55 2.86 13.17 4.34
C LYS A 55 2.58 13.52 5.81
N ASN A 56 1.72 12.74 6.48
CA ASN A 56 1.36 12.95 7.88
C ASN A 56 2.29 12.22 8.88
N ASN A 57 3.42 11.66 8.42
CA ASN A 57 4.32 10.83 9.22
C ASN A 57 3.59 9.71 9.99
N MET A 58 2.58 9.12 9.35
CA MET A 58 1.83 7.99 9.88
C MET A 58 2.45 6.68 9.38
N ARG A 59 2.47 5.67 10.25
CA ARG A 59 2.84 4.31 9.84
C ARG A 59 1.86 3.79 8.78
N LEU A 60 2.36 3.09 7.77
CA LEU A 60 1.52 2.60 6.67
C LEU A 60 0.60 1.45 7.10
N GLN A 61 1.05 0.59 8.02
CA GLN A 61 0.26 -0.51 8.58
C GLN A 61 -0.38 -1.40 7.50
N ILE A 62 0.45 -1.89 6.58
CA ILE A 62 0.05 -2.73 5.45
C ILE A 62 0.39 -4.19 5.77
N ASP A 63 -0.63 -5.05 5.84
CA ASP A 63 -0.50 -6.46 6.22
C ASP A 63 0.48 -7.22 5.30
N ALA A 64 0.47 -6.92 3.99
CA ALA A 64 1.39 -7.54 3.04
C ALA A 64 2.87 -7.36 3.41
N THR A 65 3.21 -6.27 4.10
CA THR A 65 4.58 -5.98 4.56
C THR A 65 4.97 -6.81 5.78
N VAL A 66 4.00 -7.15 6.64
CA VAL A 66 4.19 -8.06 7.77
C VAL A 66 4.38 -9.49 7.24
N ILE A 67 3.58 -9.90 6.27
CA ILE A 67 3.74 -11.20 5.60
C ILE A 67 5.13 -11.29 4.97
N PHE A 68 5.57 -10.26 4.26
CA PHE A 68 6.92 -10.23 3.69
C PHE A 68 7.99 -10.30 4.79
N SER A 69 7.80 -9.63 5.92
CA SER A 69 8.74 -9.72 7.06
C SER A 69 8.85 -11.12 7.66
N LEU A 70 7.79 -11.93 7.55
CA LEU A 70 7.77 -13.31 8.03
C LEU A 70 8.34 -14.31 7.03
N THR A 71 8.12 -14.07 5.73
CA THR A 71 8.43 -15.05 4.69
C THR A 71 9.62 -14.67 3.82
N GLU A 72 10.08 -13.42 3.89
CA GLU A 72 11.09 -12.81 3.02
C GLU A 72 10.78 -13.01 1.52
N GLY A 73 9.51 -13.18 1.17
CA GLY A 73 9.08 -13.53 -0.18
C GLY A 73 9.45 -14.96 -0.65
N LYS A 74 10.04 -15.79 0.22
CA LYS A 74 10.50 -17.16 -0.10
C LYS A 74 9.36 -18.18 -0.14
N PHE A 75 8.29 -17.95 0.62
CA PHE A 75 7.13 -18.83 0.67
C PHE A 75 5.84 -18.07 0.98
N LYS A 76 4.70 -18.75 0.80
CA LYS A 76 3.39 -18.21 1.15
C LYS A 76 3.06 -18.53 2.61
N LEU A 77 2.57 -17.55 3.36
CA LEU A 77 2.05 -17.77 4.70
C LEU A 77 0.70 -18.50 4.60
N ASN A 78 0.64 -19.78 5.01
CA ASN A 78 -0.55 -20.64 4.89
C ASN A 78 -1.56 -20.46 6.05
N ARG A 79 -1.51 -19.32 6.74
CA ARG A 79 -2.42 -18.97 7.84
C ARG A 79 -2.70 -17.47 7.82
N LYS A 80 -3.75 -17.05 8.54
CA LYS A 80 -4.03 -15.64 8.78
C LYS A 80 -2.95 -15.03 9.68
N LEU A 81 -2.70 -13.73 9.52
CA LEU A 81 -1.86 -12.95 10.44
C LEU A 81 -2.47 -12.94 11.84
N THR A 82 -1.63 -13.05 12.86
CA THR A 82 -2.01 -12.91 14.26
C THR A 82 -1.60 -11.55 14.80
N LEU A 83 -2.14 -11.17 15.96
CA LEU A 83 -1.72 -9.93 16.64
C LEU A 83 -0.24 -9.94 17.07
N THR A 84 0.36 -11.11 17.25
CA THR A 84 1.79 -11.22 17.58
C THR A 84 2.66 -10.95 16.35
N ASP A 85 2.23 -11.40 15.16
CA ASP A 85 2.95 -11.14 13.91
C ASP A 85 3.09 -9.64 13.65
N LEU A 86 2.02 -8.87 13.90
CA LEU A 86 2.00 -7.41 13.69
C LEU A 86 3.06 -6.66 14.52
N LYS A 87 3.54 -7.27 15.61
CA LYS A 87 4.49 -6.65 16.56
C LYS A 87 5.95 -6.98 16.27
N ILE A 88 6.24 -7.79 15.25
CA ILE A 88 7.60 -8.21 14.93
C ILE A 88 8.45 -6.99 14.55
N GLN A 89 9.61 -6.86 15.17
CA GLN A 89 10.56 -5.79 14.83
C GLN A 89 11.34 -6.20 13.58
N HIS A 90 10.95 -5.64 12.45
CA HIS A 90 11.58 -5.93 11.16
C HIS A 90 11.53 -4.68 10.27
N PRO A 91 12.57 -4.38 9.47
CA PRO A 91 12.61 -3.18 8.64
C PRO A 91 11.52 -3.13 7.56
N PHE A 92 10.94 -4.27 7.17
CA PHE A 92 9.78 -4.28 6.28
C PHE A 92 8.44 -4.13 7.01
N ASN A 93 8.37 -4.33 8.33
CA ASN A 93 7.09 -4.29 9.03
C ASN A 93 6.61 -2.83 9.19
N THR A 94 5.68 -2.41 8.33
CA THR A 94 5.10 -1.06 8.37
C THR A 94 4.13 -0.80 9.52
N TYR A 95 3.91 -1.76 10.42
CA TYR A 95 3.34 -1.52 11.75
C TYR A 95 4.39 -1.05 12.76
N TYR A 96 5.67 -1.37 12.52
CA TYR A 96 6.79 -1.03 13.39
C TYR A 96 7.50 0.25 12.94
N ILE A 97 7.86 0.32 11.66
CA ILE A 97 8.60 1.45 11.08
C ILE A 97 7.70 2.61 10.65
N TYR A 98 8.27 3.81 10.57
CA TYR A 98 7.71 4.95 9.86
C TYR A 98 8.23 4.99 8.41
N GLY A 99 7.45 5.55 7.49
CA GLY A 99 7.85 5.68 6.09
C GLY A 99 7.74 4.38 5.29
N LEU A 100 8.58 4.26 4.26
CA LEU A 100 8.61 3.13 3.33
C LEU A 100 9.52 2.00 3.84
N PRO A 101 9.20 0.73 3.52
CA PRO A 101 10.16 -0.37 3.72
C PRO A 101 11.40 -0.18 2.83
N PRO A 102 12.53 -0.87 3.12
CA PRO A 102 13.80 -0.61 2.43
C PRO A 102 13.82 -1.08 0.95
N ASP A 103 12.91 -1.98 0.57
CA ASP A 103 12.78 -2.46 -0.81
C ASP A 103 11.34 -2.89 -1.14
N LEU A 104 11.13 -3.27 -2.40
CA LEU A 104 9.86 -3.79 -2.90
C LEU A 104 9.51 -5.11 -2.22
N ILE A 105 8.21 -5.33 -1.97
CA ILE A 105 7.71 -6.61 -1.43
C ILE A 105 7.09 -7.52 -2.49
N SER A 106 7.00 -7.04 -3.74
CA SER A 106 6.34 -7.74 -4.84
C SER A 106 6.83 -7.26 -6.20
N TYR A 107 6.50 -8.02 -7.25
CA TYR A 107 6.67 -7.58 -8.63
C TYR A 107 5.69 -6.45 -8.96
N VAL A 108 6.15 -5.45 -9.72
CA VAL A 108 5.37 -4.26 -10.06
C VAL A 108 5.01 -4.24 -11.53
N GLY A 109 3.72 -4.16 -11.84
CA GLY A 109 3.25 -3.90 -13.20
C GLY A 109 3.43 -2.44 -13.60
N PRO A 110 3.73 -2.14 -14.89
CA PRO A 110 3.89 -0.77 -15.36
C PRO A 110 2.65 0.10 -15.17
N GLU A 111 1.45 -0.49 -15.26
CA GLU A 111 0.18 0.23 -15.03
C GLU A 111 0.06 0.76 -13.60
N THR A 112 0.53 0.01 -12.61
CA THR A 112 0.54 0.48 -11.21
C THR A 112 1.48 1.66 -11.05
N VAL A 113 2.65 1.64 -11.70
CA VAL A 113 3.59 2.77 -11.66
C VAL A 113 2.95 4.01 -12.29
N LYS A 114 2.26 3.87 -13.43
CA LYS A 114 1.52 4.98 -14.05
C LYS A 114 0.47 5.54 -13.10
N ILE A 115 -0.33 4.69 -12.47
CA ILE A 115 -1.35 5.10 -11.49
C ILE A 115 -0.73 5.85 -10.31
N VAL A 116 0.44 5.41 -9.82
CA VAL A 116 1.16 6.13 -8.77
C VAL A 116 1.57 7.52 -9.26
N LEU A 117 2.13 7.60 -10.48
CA LEU A 117 2.57 8.85 -11.10
C LEU A 117 1.41 9.79 -11.49
N GLU A 118 0.18 9.31 -11.64
CA GLU A 118 -1.02 10.16 -11.75
C GLU A 118 -1.28 10.98 -10.47
N ASN A 119 -0.59 10.65 -9.37
CA ASN A 119 -0.70 11.31 -8.06
C ASN A 119 -2.15 11.43 -7.55
N PRO A 120 -2.91 10.31 -7.47
CA PRO A 120 -4.32 10.33 -7.12
C PRO A 120 -4.54 10.95 -5.73
N LYS A 121 -5.55 11.82 -5.63
CA LYS A 121 -5.86 12.59 -4.42
C LYS A 121 -7.18 12.18 -3.79
N SER A 122 -7.18 12.06 -2.47
CA SER A 122 -8.37 11.93 -1.64
C SER A 122 -8.03 12.39 -0.22
N ASP A 123 -9.05 12.48 0.65
CA ASP A 123 -8.85 12.77 2.08
C ASP A 123 -8.76 11.49 2.94
N PHE A 124 -8.68 10.31 2.31
CA PHE A 124 -8.75 9.05 3.04
C PHE A 124 -7.43 8.72 3.74
N LEU A 125 -7.54 8.18 4.94
CA LEU A 125 -6.40 7.72 5.76
C LEU A 125 -6.52 6.25 6.15
N PHE A 126 -7.71 5.65 6.03
CA PHE A 126 -7.98 4.28 6.46
C PHE A 126 -8.81 3.56 5.42
N TYR A 127 -8.58 2.26 5.31
CA TYR A 127 -9.42 1.37 4.51
C TYR A 127 -9.46 -0.03 5.13
N PHE A 128 -10.45 -0.81 4.74
CA PHE A 128 -10.49 -2.26 4.94
C PHE A 128 -11.26 -2.92 3.80
N TYR A 129 -10.97 -4.18 3.51
CA TYR A 129 -11.71 -4.93 2.51
C TYR A 129 -13.00 -5.51 3.10
N ASN A 130 -14.15 -5.19 2.49
CA ASN A 130 -15.44 -5.77 2.84
C ASN A 130 -15.70 -6.99 1.94
N ILE A 131 -15.61 -8.19 2.51
CA ILE A 131 -15.78 -9.45 1.77
C ILE A 131 -17.20 -9.63 1.22
N LEU A 132 -18.23 -9.13 1.93
CA LEU A 132 -19.62 -9.26 1.53
C LEU A 132 -19.93 -8.41 0.29
N GLU A 133 -19.40 -7.18 0.26
CA GLU A 133 -19.59 -6.24 -0.85
C GLU A 133 -18.47 -6.32 -1.90
N LYS A 134 -17.46 -7.16 -1.67
CA LYS A 134 -16.28 -7.37 -2.53
C LYS A 134 -15.54 -6.08 -2.93
N LYS A 135 -15.44 -5.11 -2.01
CA LYS A 135 -14.77 -3.82 -2.26
C LYS A 135 -14.08 -3.27 -1.01
N HIS A 136 -13.17 -2.32 -1.22
CA HIS A 136 -12.58 -1.56 -0.13
C HIS A 136 -13.52 -0.47 0.38
N ILE A 137 -13.57 -0.33 1.71
CA ILE A 137 -14.32 0.72 2.39
C ILE A 137 -13.32 1.72 2.96
N PHE A 138 -13.38 2.96 2.50
CA PHE A 138 -12.45 4.02 2.88
C PHE A 138 -13.01 4.93 3.98
N SER A 139 -12.15 5.58 4.75
CA SER A 139 -12.51 6.51 5.83
C SER A 139 -11.47 7.61 5.98
N LYS A 140 -11.93 8.83 6.30
CA LYS A 140 -11.07 10.02 6.45
C LYS A 140 -10.38 10.05 7.82
N ASN A 141 -11.00 9.47 8.85
CA ASN A 141 -10.45 9.45 10.19
C ASN A 141 -10.73 8.12 10.92
N PHE A 142 -10.06 7.94 12.06
CA PHE A 142 -10.14 6.70 12.84
C PHE A 142 -11.52 6.43 13.43
N LYS A 143 -12.26 7.48 13.84
CA LYS A 143 -13.62 7.34 14.40
C LYS A 143 -14.58 6.79 13.36
N GLU A 144 -14.56 7.37 12.16
CA GLU A 144 -15.33 6.90 11.01
C GLU A 144 -14.97 5.45 10.65
N HIS A 145 -13.66 5.15 10.56
CA HIS A 145 -13.17 3.81 10.25
C HIS A 145 -13.70 2.77 11.24
N LYS A 146 -13.64 3.07 12.55
CA LYS A 146 -14.12 2.18 13.61
C LYS A 146 -15.63 1.94 13.53
N ILE A 147 -16.42 2.97 13.19
CA ILE A 147 -17.87 2.83 13.01
C ILE A 147 -18.17 1.86 11.85
N LYS A 148 -17.62 2.12 10.66
CA LYS A 148 -17.83 1.28 9.48
C LYS A 148 -17.35 -0.16 9.69
N LEU A 149 -16.20 -0.32 10.37
CA LEU A 149 -15.66 -1.65 10.69
C LEU A 149 -16.56 -2.43 11.66
N ASN A 150 -17.13 -1.76 12.67
CA ASN A 150 -18.07 -2.39 13.60
C ASN A 150 -19.39 -2.76 12.91
N GLU A 151 -19.90 -1.92 12.01
CA GLU A 151 -21.08 -2.24 11.20
C GLU A 151 -20.84 -3.46 10.31
N TYR A 152 -19.66 -3.54 9.66
CA TYR A 152 -19.26 -4.71 8.88
C TYR A 152 -19.19 -5.98 9.74
N ARG A 153 -18.54 -5.91 10.91
CA ARG A 153 -18.40 -7.05 11.84
C ARG A 153 -19.71 -7.57 12.40
N LYS A 154 -20.77 -6.76 12.44
CA LYS A 154 -22.12 -7.20 12.85
C LYS A 154 -22.85 -7.99 11.76
N LYS A 155 -22.40 -7.91 10.51
CA LYS A 155 -23.01 -8.55 9.33
C LYS A 155 -22.35 -9.89 8.96
N ILE A 156 -21.24 -10.23 9.60
CA ILE A 156 -20.49 -11.48 9.41
C ILE A 156 -20.77 -12.37 10.62
#